data_AF-A0A2V7GSK9-F1
#
_entry.id   AF-A0A2V7GSK9-F1
#
_cell.length_a   1.000
_cell.length_b   1.000
_cell.length_c   1.000
_cell.angle_alpha   90.00
_cell.angle_beta   90.00
_cell.angle_gamma   90.00
#
_symmetry.space_group_name_H-M   'P 1'
#
loop_
_entity.id
_entity.type
_entity.pdbx_description
1 polymer ?
#
loop_
_entity_poly.entity_id
_entity_poly.type
_entity_poly.pdbx_seq_one_letter_code
_entity_poly.pdbx_strand_id
1 'polypeptide(L)' 'MIRALCAADPKFATLIERAGPYRLRVEQLQSPFQALAESIVYQQLTGKAAATIHGRLVALFPGKRLSPQRLLLTHHR' A
#
# COMPACT_ATOMS: atom_id res chain seq x y z
N MET A 1 5.81 -13.01 -18.32
CA MET A 1 5.61 -13.24 -16.87
C MET A 1 4.64 -14.38 -16.60
N ILE A 2 3.31 -14.23 -16.81
CA ILE A 2 2.32 -15.28 -16.49
C ILE A 2 2.63 -16.63 -17.15
N ARG A 3 2.95 -16.64 -18.46
CA ARG A 3 3.32 -17.88 -19.16
C ARG A 3 4.52 -18.61 -18.54
N ALA A 4 5.54 -17.86 -18.11
CA ALA A 4 6.72 -18.44 -17.47
C ALA A 4 6.39 -19.01 -16.08
N LEU A 5 5.53 -18.33 -15.32
CA LEU A 5 5.05 -18.81 -14.02
C LEU A 5 4.21 -20.08 -14.15
N CYS A 6 3.29 -20.13 -15.12
CA CYS A 6 2.48 -21.32 -15.37
C CYS A 6 3.30 -22.52 -15.87
N ALA A 7 4.35 -22.28 -16.66
CA ALA A 7 5.24 -23.34 -17.13
C ALA A 7 6.13 -23.89 -15.99
N ALA A 8 6.53 -23.04 -15.05
CA ALA A 8 7.37 -23.43 -13.92
C ALA A 8 6.61 -24.18 -12.82
N ASP A 9 5.32 -23.87 -12.60
CA ASP A 9 4.49 -24.52 -11.58
C ASP A 9 3.03 -24.75 -12.07
N PRO A 10 2.67 -26.00 -12.42
CA PRO A 10 1.31 -26.34 -12.86
C PRO A 10 0.20 -26.12 -11.80
N LYS A 11 0.52 -26.25 -10.50
CA LYS A 11 -0.46 -25.97 -9.43
C LYS A 11 -0.72 -24.47 -9.36
N PHE A 12 0.34 -23.67 -9.51
CA PHE A 12 0.20 -22.22 -9.58
C PHE A 12 -0.53 -21.77 -10.86
N ALA A 13 -0.34 -22.46 -11.99
CA ALA A 13 -1.11 -22.22 -13.21
C ALA A 13 -2.62 -22.36 -12.98
N THR A 14 -3.03 -23.44 -12.29
CA THR A 14 -4.43 -23.66 -11.92
C THR A 14 -4.97 -22.54 -11.02
N LEU A 15 -4.15 -22.05 -10.09
CA LEU A 15 -4.53 -20.93 -9.23
C LEU A 15 -4.70 -19.63 -10.01
N ILE A 16 -3.79 -19.33 -10.95
CA ILE A 16 -3.87 -18.14 -11.81
C ILE A 16 -5.14 -18.18 -12.67
N GLU A 17 -5.47 -19.34 -13.25
CA GLU A 17 -6.71 -19.51 -14.01
C GLU A 17 -7.96 -19.22 -13.16
N ARG A 18 -8.00 -19.74 -11.93
CA ARG A 18 -9.12 -19.51 -11.00
C ARG A 18 -9.20 -18.07 -10.50
N ALA A 19 -8.06 -17.44 -10.24
CA ALA A 19 -8.00 -16.05 -9.78
C ALA A 19 -8.38 -15.06 -10.90
N GLY A 20 -8.19 -15.46 -12.17
CA GLY A 20 -8.50 -14.65 -13.33
C GLY A 20 -7.43 -13.59 -13.63
N PRO A 21 -7.76 -12.57 -14.45
CA PRO A 21 -6.79 -11.57 -14.87
C PRO A 21 -6.15 -10.81 -13.71
N TYR A 22 -4.86 -10.51 -13.83
CA TYR A 22 -4.14 -9.65 -12.88
C TYR A 22 -4.72 -8.23 -12.86
N ARG A 23 -5.12 -7.74 -11.68
CA ARG A 23 -5.84 -6.46 -11.50
C ARG A 23 -5.16 -5.48 -10.53
N LEU A 24 -3.93 -5.77 -10.08
CA LEU A 24 -3.24 -4.85 -9.17
C LEU A 24 -3.07 -3.50 -9.86
N ARG A 25 -3.61 -2.46 -9.26
CA ARG A 25 -3.39 -1.08 -9.68
C ARG A 25 -2.23 -0.53 -8.88
N VAL A 26 -1.17 -0.14 -9.57
CA VAL A 26 -0.10 0.63 -8.95
C VAL A 26 -0.55 2.08 -8.96
N GLU A 27 -0.78 2.65 -7.78
CA GLU A 27 -1.11 4.07 -7.66
C GLU A 27 0.10 4.93 -8.05
N GLN A 28 -0.15 6.22 -8.32
CA GLN A 28 0.93 7.16 -8.63
C GLN A 28 2.03 7.11 -7.56
N LEU A 29 3.27 7.27 -8.01
CA LEU A 29 4.45 7.13 -7.15
C LEU A 29 4.35 8.08 -5.97
N GLN A 30 4.09 7.52 -4.79
CA GLN A 30 4.24 8.23 -3.53
C GLN A 30 5.72 8.57 -3.34
N SER A 31 6.01 9.62 -2.57
CA SER A 31 7.38 9.79 -2.08
C SER A 31 7.79 8.56 -1.25
N PRO A 32 9.08 8.16 -1.23
CA PRO A 32 9.53 7.02 -0.44
C PRO A 32 9.11 7.10 1.05
N PHE A 33 9.07 8.33 1.60
CA PHE A 33 8.61 8.55 2.97
C PHE A 33 7.13 8.23 3.15
N GLN A 34 6.26 8.66 2.23
CA GLN A 34 4.83 8.37 2.28
C GLN A 34 4.56 6.87 2.14
N ALA A 35 5.24 6.21 1.20
CA ALA A 35 5.12 4.76 1.02
C ALA A 35 5.56 3.99 2.27
N LEU A 36 6.65 4.41 2.92
CA LEU A 36 7.12 3.80 4.16
C LEU A 36 6.13 4.03 5.32
N ALA A 37 5.65 5.27 5.48
CA ALA A 37 4.68 5.60 6.52
C ALA A 37 3.37 4.82 6.34
N GLU A 38 2.84 4.74 5.12
CA GLU A 38 1.68 3.89 4.80
C GLU A 38 1.97 2.42 5.10
N SER A 39 3.12 1.89 4.66
CA SER A 39 3.50 0.50 4.93
C SER A 39 3.55 0.19 6.43
N ILE A 40 4.07 1.11 7.25
CA ILE A 40 4.11 0.97 8.71
C ILE A 40 2.68 0.97 9.28
N VAL A 41 1.83 1.91 8.85
CA VAL A 41 0.43 1.97 9.31
C VAL A 41 -0.36 0.72 8.92
N TYR A 42 0.00 0.03 7.83
CA TYR A 42 -0.68 -1.20 7.40
C TYR A 42 -0.23 -2.47 8.14
N GLN A 43 0.82 -2.41 8.95
CA GLN A 43 1.31 -3.58 9.68
C GLN A 43 0.29 -4.06 10.71
N GLN A 44 0.06 -5.38 10.71
CA GLN A 44 -0.82 -6.07 11.68
C GLN A 44 -2.29 -5.59 11.67
N LEU A 45 -2.74 -4.93 10.61
CA LEU A 45 -4.10 -4.39 10.49
C LEU A 45 -4.81 -4.91 9.24
N THR A 46 -6.14 -4.98 9.33
CA THR A 46 -6.96 -5.17 8.12
C THR A 46 -6.82 -3.96 7.20
N GLY A 47 -6.91 -4.16 5.88
CA GLY A 47 -6.79 -3.07 4.91
C GLY A 47 -7.77 -1.92 5.17
N LYS A 48 -8.99 -2.22 5.66
CA LYS A 48 -9.99 -1.20 6.01
C LYS A 48 -9.59 -0.38 7.24
N ALA A 49 -9.07 -1.03 8.28
CA ALA A 49 -8.61 -0.35 9.48
C ALA A 49 -7.40 0.54 9.18
N ALA A 50 -6.42 0.00 8.47
CA ALA A 50 -5.22 0.73 8.06
C ALA A 50 -5.56 1.93 7.17
N ALA A 51 -6.42 1.76 6.16
CA ALA A 51 -6.88 2.86 5.31
C ALA A 51 -7.56 3.98 6.11
N THR A 52 -8.34 3.62 7.14
CA THR A 52 -8.99 4.59 8.02
C THR A 52 -7.96 5.39 8.85
N ILE A 53 -6.97 4.71 9.42
CA ILE A 53 -5.91 5.35 10.22
C ILE A 53 -5.00 6.21 9.35
N HIS A 54 -4.54 5.68 8.23
CA HIS A 54 -3.71 6.41 7.27
C HIS A 54 -4.43 7.65 6.75
N GLY A 55 -5.71 7.52 6.40
CA GLY A 55 -6.56 8.63 5.97
C GLY A 55 -6.67 9.75 7.02
N ARG A 56 -6.80 9.40 8.31
CA ARG A 56 -6.78 10.38 9.41
C ARG A 56 -5.42 11.04 9.56
N LEU A 57 -4.32 10.29 9.46
CA LEU A 57 -2.96 10.81 9.55
C LEU A 57 -2.68 11.85 8.46
N VAL A 58 -2.94 11.53 7.19
CA VAL A 58 -2.65 12.46 6.08
C VAL A 58 -3.56 13.70 6.11
N ALA A 59 -4.76 13.60 6.68
CA ALA A 59 -5.68 14.71 6.85
C ALA A 59 -5.17 15.78 7.83
N LEU A 60 -4.18 15.45 8.69
CA LEU A 60 -3.52 16.42 9.57
C LEU A 60 -2.63 17.41 8.79
N PHE A 61 -2.31 17.14 7.53
CA PHE A 61 -1.32 17.89 6.76
C PHE A 61 -1.93 18.58 5.53
N PRO A 62 -1.59 19.86 5.26
CA PRO A 62 -2.06 20.58 4.08
C PRO A 62 -1.75 19.83 2.78
N GLY A 63 -2.77 19.71 1.92
CA GLY A 63 -2.68 18.99 0.64
C GLY A 63 -2.58 17.47 0.78
N LYS A 64 -2.90 16.90 1.95
CA LYS A 64 -2.80 15.45 2.25
C LYS A 64 -1.40 14.88 1.97
N ARG A 65 -0.37 15.72 2.14
CA ARG A 65 1.03 15.38 1.89
C ARG A 65 1.79 15.34 3.21
N LEU A 66 2.08 14.11 3.61
CA LEU A 66 2.95 13.78 4.72
C LEU A 66 4.42 13.94 4.29
N SER A 67 5.22 14.64 5.08
CA SER A 67 6.68 14.75 4.90
C SER A 67 7.39 14.62 6.25
N PRO A 68 8.68 14.22 6.29
CA PRO A 68 9.40 14.07 7.54
C PRO A 68 9.38 15.34 8.39
N GLN A 69 9.61 16.49 7.76
CA GLN A 69 9.66 17.79 8.45
C GLN A 69 8.30 18.17 9.05
N ARG A 70 7.22 17.96 8.29
CA ARG A 70 5.86 18.27 8.78
C ARG A 70 5.47 17.36 9.94
N LEU A 71 5.84 16.08 9.88
CA LEU A 71 5.58 15.13 10.96
C LEU A 71 6.31 15.55 12.25
N LEU A 72 7.59 15.92 12.16
CA LEU A 72 8.38 16.38 13.32
C LEU A 72 7.83 17.65 13.98
N LEU A 73 7.24 18.55 13.19
CA LEU A 73 6.64 19.80 13.69
C LEU A 73 5.23 19.59 14.29
N THR A 74 4.69 18.36 14.24
CA THR A 74 3.40 18.06 14.84
C THR A 74 3.59 17.90 16.35
N HIS A 75 3.12 18.86 17.14
CA HIS A 75 3.20 18.77 18.60
C HIS A 75 2.25 17.68 19.14
N HIS A 76 2.80 16.69 19.84
CA HIS A 76 2.05 15.84 20.76
C HIS A 76 1.85 16.63 22.07
N ARG A 77 0.62 17.08 22.34
CA ARG A 77 0.17 17.33 23.72
C ARG A 77 -0.39 16.05 24.29
#